data_AF-A0A0S6WQJ0-F1
#
_entry.id   AF-A0A0S6WQJ0-F1
#
_cell.length_a   1.000
_cell.length_b   1.000
_cell.length_c   1.000
_cell.angle_alpha   90.00
_cell.angle_beta   90.00
_cell.angle_gamma   90.00
#
_symmetry.space_group_name_H-M   'P 1'
#
loop_
_entity.id
_entity.type
_entity.pdbx_description
1 polymer ?
#
loop_
_entity_poly.entity_id
_entity_poly.type
_entity_poly.pdbx_seq_one_letter_code
_entity_poly.pdbx_strand_id
1 'polypeptide(L)'
;MQCVSAPLDSTNDNADRKCRSGSIDVSIVSREFDRTPAPANDETLLTEALQHFARHGLSAAEHARHNAQAARLVGDTRSCTWWISICRQLNRRMAEQFESHLATGF
;
A
#
# COMPACT_ATOMS: atom_id res chain seq x y z
N MET A 1 27.94 38.01 10.69
CA MET A 1 27.46 36.71 10.17
C MET A 1 27.85 35.64 11.17
N GLN A 2 26.93 35.26 12.06
CA GLN A 2 27.10 34.18 13.03
C GLN A 2 25.80 33.38 13.04
N CYS A 3 25.78 32.30 12.27
CA CYS A 3 24.70 31.33 12.31
C CYS A 3 25.05 30.36 13.44
N VAL A 4 24.45 30.54 14.62
CA VAL A 4 24.53 29.58 15.72
C VAL A 4 23.67 28.39 15.31
N SER A 5 24.30 27.24 15.12
CA SER A 5 23.67 25.97 14.83
C SER A 5 22.59 25.67 15.87
N ALA A 6 21.32 25.66 15.44
CA ALA A 6 20.22 25.16 16.25
C ALA A 6 20.50 23.71 16.62
N PRO A 7 20.37 23.32 17.91
CA PRO A 7 20.50 21.93 18.29
C PRO A 7 19.36 21.15 17.64
N LEU A 8 19.72 20.17 16.81
CA LEU A 8 18.78 19.20 16.24
C LEU A 8 18.33 18.24 17.35
N ASP A 9 17.56 18.72 18.32
CA ASP A 9 16.73 17.83 19.13
C ASP A 9 15.52 17.47 18.28
N SER A 10 15.70 16.48 17.41
CA SER A 10 14.58 15.83 16.73
C SER A 10 13.92 14.90 17.73
N THR A 11 13.19 15.46 18.70
CA THR A 11 12.34 14.66 19.56
C THR A 11 11.29 13.99 18.67
N ASN A 12 11.35 12.68 18.55
CA ASN A 12 10.40 11.91 17.76
C ASN A 12 9.03 11.91 18.47
N ASP A 13 8.09 12.75 18.03
CA ASP A 13 6.71 12.83 18.54
C ASP A 13 5.85 11.57 18.31
N ASN A 14 6.44 10.47 17.85
CA ASN A 14 5.74 9.20 17.71
C ASN A 14 5.34 8.56 19.06
N ALA A 15 5.59 9.25 20.18
CA ALA A 15 5.33 8.79 21.55
C ALA A 15 3.85 8.80 21.98
N ASP A 16 2.92 9.36 21.19
CA ASP A 16 1.50 9.42 21.55
C ASP A 16 0.59 8.59 20.63
N ARG A 17 0.91 7.30 20.45
CA ARG A 17 -0.04 6.32 19.86
C ARG A 17 -0.54 5.28 20.84
N LYS A 18 -0.38 5.52 22.14
CA LYS A 18 -0.81 4.60 23.20
C LYS A 18 -2.18 5.02 23.72
N CYS A 19 -3.23 4.67 22.97
CA CYS A 19 -4.62 4.42 23.41
C CYS A 19 -5.61 4.42 22.22
N ARG A 20 -5.30 3.71 21.12
CA ARG A 20 -6.36 3.05 20.35
C ARG A 20 -6.17 1.56 20.57
N SER A 21 -6.99 1.01 21.44
CA SER A 21 -6.99 -0.39 21.84
C SER A 21 -7.05 -1.31 20.63
N GLY A 22 -5.87 -1.80 20.28
CA GLY A 22 -5.61 -3.01 19.54
C GLY A 22 -4.20 -3.40 19.96
N SER A 23 -4.10 -4.23 21.00
CA SER A 23 -2.82 -4.79 21.41
C SER A 23 -2.18 -5.41 20.18
N ILE A 24 -1.13 -4.79 19.64
CA ILE A 24 -0.28 -5.49 18.68
C ILE A 24 0.42 -6.54 19.53
N ASP A 25 -0.15 -7.74 19.53
CA ASP A 25 0.48 -8.92 20.08
C ASP A 25 1.83 -9.10 19.39
N VAL A 26 2.92 -8.84 20.12
CA VAL A 26 4.30 -8.89 19.61
C VAL A 26 4.76 -10.33 19.32
N SER A 27 3.91 -11.32 19.55
CA SER A 27 4.10 -12.68 19.02
C SER A 27 3.85 -12.73 17.49
N ILE A 28 3.21 -11.71 16.89
CA ILE A 28 2.98 -11.60 15.44
C ILE A 28 4.24 -11.18 14.66
N VAL A 29 5.25 -10.57 15.30
CA VAL A 29 6.52 -10.22 14.64
C VAL A 29 7.52 -11.39 14.55
N SER A 30 7.08 -12.62 14.86
CA SER A 30 7.70 -13.86 14.37
C SER A 30 6.92 -14.52 13.24
N ARG A 31 6.19 -13.75 12.42
CA ARG A 31 6.04 -14.15 11.02
C ARG A 31 7.39 -13.91 10.36
N GLU A 32 8.23 -14.94 10.47
CA GLU A 32 9.13 -15.35 9.40
C GLU A 32 8.56 -14.80 8.09
N PHE A 33 9.28 -13.89 7.44
CA PHE A 33 8.93 -13.47 6.09
C PHE A 33 9.11 -14.73 5.26
N ASP A 34 8.02 -15.49 5.20
CA ASP A 34 7.97 -16.85 4.75
C ASP A 34 8.56 -16.86 3.34
N ARG A 35 9.78 -17.38 3.22
CA ARG A 35 10.42 -17.64 1.92
C ARG A 35 9.75 -18.82 1.23
N THR A 36 8.45 -19.02 1.44
CA THR A 36 7.66 -19.82 0.53
C THR A 36 7.68 -19.06 -0.78
N PRO A 37 8.18 -19.66 -1.88
CA PRO A 37 8.08 -19.03 -3.18
C PRO A 37 6.60 -18.74 -3.39
N ALA A 38 6.25 -17.45 -3.34
CA ALA A 38 4.91 -17.01 -3.62
C ALA A 38 4.52 -17.63 -4.97
N PRO A 39 3.28 -18.13 -5.13
CA PRO A 39 2.86 -18.73 -6.39
C PRO A 39 3.27 -17.79 -7.53
N ALA A 40 3.92 -18.27 -8.59
CA ALA A 40 4.63 -17.45 -9.60
C ALA A 40 3.87 -16.21 -10.14
N ASN A 41 2.54 -16.20 -10.01
CA ASN A 41 1.67 -15.05 -10.26
C ASN A 41 1.99 -13.83 -9.37
N ASP A 42 2.38 -14.03 -8.11
CA ASP A 42 2.68 -12.98 -7.14
C ASP A 42 4.02 -12.28 -7.44
N GLU A 43 5.02 -13.00 -7.95
CA GLU A 43 6.28 -12.40 -8.39
C GLU A 43 6.07 -11.51 -9.62
N THR A 44 5.22 -11.95 -10.55
CA THR A 44 4.84 -11.15 -11.72
C THR A 44 4.09 -9.89 -11.30
N LEU A 45 3.14 -10.00 -10.38
CA LEU A 45 2.41 -8.88 -9.80
C LEU A 45 3.33 -7.89 -9.07
N LEU A 46 4.27 -8.40 -8.27
CA LEU A 46 5.24 -7.59 -7.55
C LEU A 46 6.17 -6.87 -8.54
N THR A 47 6.64 -7.56 -9.57
CA THR A 47 7.51 -6.99 -10.59
C THR A 47 6.81 -5.87 -11.35
N GLU A 48 5.55 -6.07 -11.76
CA GLU A 48 4.75 -5.03 -12.41
C GLU A 48 4.47 -3.85 -11.48
N ALA A 49 4.16 -4.09 -10.20
CA ALA A 49 3.98 -3.05 -9.21
C ALA A 49 5.26 -2.20 -9.02
N LEU A 50 6.41 -2.85 -8.93
CA LEU A 50 7.71 -2.17 -8.80
C LEU A 50 8.08 -1.41 -10.07
N GLN A 51 7.79 -1.94 -11.25
CA GLN A 51 7.94 -1.21 -12.51
C GLN A 51 7.04 0.02 -12.57
N HIS A 52 5.78 -0.10 -12.15
CA HIS A 52 4.84 1.02 -12.06
C HIS A 52 5.33 2.08 -11.08
N PHE A 53 5.86 1.66 -9.94
CA PHE A 53 6.49 2.57 -8.98
C PHE A 53 7.73 3.25 -9.58
N ALA A 54 8.58 2.53 -10.31
CA ALA A 54 9.75 3.12 -10.97
C ALA A 54 9.35 4.15 -12.03
N ARG A 55 8.23 3.94 -12.74
CA ARG A 55 7.74 4.86 -13.78
C ARG A 55 7.00 6.09 -13.23
N HIS A 56 6.20 5.91 -12.18
CA HIS A 56 5.24 6.92 -11.70
C HIS A 56 5.54 7.45 -10.28
N GLY A 57 6.45 6.80 -9.55
CA GLY A 57 6.78 7.14 -8.17
C GLY A 57 5.58 7.03 -7.23
N LEU A 58 5.41 8.01 -6.35
CA LEU A 58 4.32 8.08 -5.37
C LEU A 58 2.91 8.07 -6.01
N SER A 59 2.79 8.49 -7.27
CA SER A 59 1.51 8.50 -8.00
C SER A 59 1.10 7.12 -8.53
N ALA A 60 1.96 6.10 -8.46
CA ALA A 60 1.69 4.77 -9.01
C ALA A 60 0.42 4.12 -8.43
N ALA A 61 0.16 4.29 -7.13
CA ALA A 61 -1.02 3.74 -6.47
C ALA A 61 -2.32 4.41 -6.97
N GLU A 62 -2.28 5.72 -7.21
CA GLU A 62 -3.43 6.45 -7.75
C GLU A 62 -3.70 6.07 -9.20
N HIS A 63 -2.64 5.86 -10.00
CA HIS A 63 -2.75 5.39 -11.37
C HIS A 63 -3.38 3.98 -11.44
N ALA A 64 -2.96 3.07 -10.56
CA ALA A 64 -3.54 1.74 -10.45
C ALA A 64 -5.03 1.79 -10.06
N ARG A 65 -5.40 2.65 -9.10
CA ARG A 65 -6.81 2.87 -8.72
C ARG A 65 -7.64 3.39 -9.89
N HIS A 66 -7.13 4.36 -10.65
CA HIS A 66 -7.82 4.91 -11.82
C HIS A 66 -8.05 3.84 -12.89
N ASN A 67 -7.05 2.99 -13.14
CA ASN A 67 -7.18 1.87 -14.07
C ASN A 67 -8.18 0.81 -13.57
N ALA A 68 -8.22 0.54 -12.27
CA ALA A 68 -9.23 -0.35 -11.68
C ALA A 68 -10.65 0.21 -11.85
N GLN A 69 -10.82 1.52 -11.67
CA GLN A 69 -12.09 2.21 -11.88
C GLN A 69 -12.51 2.17 -13.35
N ALA A 70 -11.59 2.44 -14.28
CA ALA A 70 -11.87 2.34 -15.72
C ALA A 70 -12.28 0.92 -16.12
N ALA A 71 -11.58 -0.11 -15.63
CA ALA A 71 -11.94 -1.51 -15.88
C ALA A 71 -13.33 -1.85 -15.30
N ARG A 72 -13.66 -1.33 -14.11
CA ARG A 72 -14.98 -1.50 -13.50
C ARG A 72 -16.09 -0.85 -14.34
N LEU A 73 -15.87 0.34 -14.89
CA LEU A 73 -16.82 1.03 -15.77
C LEU A 73 -17.09 0.25 -17.07
N VAL A 74 -16.08 -0.42 -17.60
CA VAL A 74 -16.18 -1.29 -18.79
C VAL A 74 -16.79 -2.66 -18.45
N GLY A 75 -16.95 -2.98 -17.16
CA GLY A 75 -17.44 -4.28 -16.69
C GLY A 75 -16.39 -5.39 -16.68
N ASP A 76 -15.12 -5.08 -16.95
CA ASP A 76 -14.03 -6.03 -16.90
C ASP A 76 -13.58 -6.26 -15.46
N THR A 77 -14.16 -7.31 -14.88
CA THR A 77 -13.88 -7.71 -13.50
C THR A 77 -12.47 -8.27 -13.35
N ARG A 78 -11.90 -8.92 -14.39
CA ARG A 78 -10.54 -9.49 -14.31
C ARG A 78 -9.49 -8.40 -14.26
N SER A 79 -9.58 -7.43 -15.18
CA SER A 79 -8.67 -6.28 -15.18
C SER A 79 -8.83 -5.45 -13.91
N CYS A 80 -10.06 -5.29 -13.40
CA CYS A 80 -10.30 -4.60 -12.13
C CYS A 80 -9.59 -5.30 -10.96
N THR A 81 -9.75 -6.62 -10.81
CA THR A 81 -9.06 -7.39 -9.76
C THR A 81 -7.54 -7.30 -9.90
N TRP A 82 -7.01 -7.35 -11.12
CA TRP A 82 -5.58 -7.21 -11.37
C TRP A 82 -5.02 -5.87 -10.88
N TRP A 83 -5.68 -4.76 -11.21
CA TRP A 83 -5.26 -3.43 -10.76
C TRP A 83 -5.39 -3.23 -9.25
N ILE A 84 -6.40 -3.85 -8.62
CA ILE A 84 -6.54 -3.85 -7.15
C ILE A 84 -5.39 -4.63 -6.51
N SER A 85 -4.98 -5.77 -7.06
CA SER A 85 -3.83 -6.53 -6.58
C SER A 85 -2.53 -5.72 -6.64
N ILE A 86 -2.28 -5.00 -7.75
CA ILE A 86 -1.13 -4.08 -7.87
C ILE A 86 -1.22 -2.96 -6.83
N CYS A 87 -2.40 -2.35 -6.67
CA CYS A 87 -2.62 -1.29 -5.69
C CYS A 87 -2.40 -1.81 -4.26
N ARG A 88 -2.74 -3.07 -3.96
CA ARG A 88 -2.53 -3.70 -2.65
C ARG A 88 -1.06 -3.90 -2.31
N GLN A 89 -0.22 -4.22 -3.30
CA GLN A 89 1.23 -4.34 -3.14
C GLN A 89 1.89 -2.98 -2.82
N LEU A 90 1.39 -1.89 -3.41
CA LEU A 90 1.94 -0.54 -3.23
C LEU A 90 1.33 0.19 -2.02
N ASN A 91 0.01 0.13 -1.87
CA ASN A 91 -0.75 0.84 -0.86
C ASN A 91 -2.00 0.05 -0.45
N ARG A 92 -1.81 -0.84 0.53
CA ARG A 92 -2.87 -1.68 1.09
C ARG A 92 -4.11 -0.89 1.57
N ARG A 93 -3.93 0.27 2.20
CA ARG A 93 -5.05 1.07 2.74
C ARG A 93 -5.91 1.67 1.63
N MET A 94 -5.30 2.02 0.50
CA MET A 94 -6.02 2.57 -0.66
C MET A 94 -6.79 1.47 -1.39
N ALA A 95 -6.20 0.28 -1.51
CA ALA A 95 -6.88 -0.89 -2.09
C ALA A 95 -8.12 -1.29 -1.26
N GLU A 96 -7.97 -1.42 0.06
CA GLU A 96 -9.08 -1.77 0.99
C GLU A 96 -10.22 -0.73 0.92
N GLN A 97 -9.89 0.56 0.86
CA GLN A 97 -10.89 1.61 0.64
C GLN A 97 -11.61 1.40 -0.69
N PHE A 98 -10.88 1.18 -1.78
CA PHE A 98 -11.49 1.00 -3.09
C PHE A 98 -12.39 -0.25 -3.14
N GLU A 99 -11.96 -1.37 -2.59
CA GLU A 99 -12.79 -2.58 -2.45
C GLU A 99 -14.06 -2.32 -1.64
N SER A 100 -13.95 -1.52 -0.56
CA SER A 100 -15.12 -1.08 0.23
C SER A 100 -16.09 -0.22 -0.59
N HIS A 101 -15.59 0.65 -1.47
CA HIS A 101 -16.43 1.44 -2.39
C HIS A 101 -17.11 0.53 -3.43
N LEU A 102 -16.42 -0.49 -3.92
CA LEU A 102 -17.00 -1.47 -4.84
C LEU A 102 -18.09 -2.32 -4.17
N ALA A 103 -17.91 -2.67 -2.89
CA ALA A 103 -18.85 -3.47 -2.12
C ALA A 103 -20.08 -2.66 -1.70
N THR A 104 -19.91 -1.39 -1.35
CA THR A 104 -21.02 -0.49 -0.99
C THR A 104 -21.92 -0.20 -2.19
N GLY A 105 -21.37 -0.27 -3.41
CA GLY A 105 -22.07 0.14 -4.63
C GLY A 105 -22.26 1.66 -4.65
N PHE A 106 -22.12 2.25 -5.83
CA PHE A 106 -22.65 3.59 -6.08
C PHE A 106 -24.09 3.46 -6.56
#